data_AF-A0AAZ1XEC5-F1
#
_entry.id   AF-A0AAZ1XEC5-F1
#
_cell.length_a   1.000
_cell.length_b   1.000
_cell.length_c   1.000
_cell.angle_alpha   90.00
_cell.angle_beta   90.00
_cell.angle_gamma   90.00
#
_symmetry.space_group_name_H-M   'P 1'
#
loop_
_entity.id
_entity.type
_entity.pdbx_description
1 polymer ?
#
loop_
_entity_poly.entity_id
_entity_poly.type
_entity_poly.pdbx_seq_one_letter_code
_entity_poly.pdbx_strand_id
1 'polypeptide(L)' 'PVWCLNPIENLWQDLKTAVHKRCPSNLTELELFCKKEWARISVCRCAKLVETYPKRLAAVIAAKGGSTKY' A
#
# COMPACT_ATOMS: atom_id res chain seq x y z
N PRO A 1 9.58 11.64 -5.60
CA PRO A 1 10.63 10.64 -5.97
C PRO A 1 10.79 9.50 -4.95
N VAL A 2 10.66 9.77 -3.65
CA VAL A 2 10.80 8.78 -2.55
C VAL A 2 9.52 8.10 -2.09
N TRP A 3 8.35 8.45 -2.65
CA TRP A 3 7.06 7.84 -2.29
C TRP A 3 7.03 6.31 -2.50
N CYS A 4 7.79 5.82 -3.48
CA CYS A 4 8.00 4.39 -3.76
C CYS A 4 8.73 3.63 -2.62
N LEU A 5 9.37 4.36 -1.71
CA LEU A 5 10.02 3.83 -0.51
C LEU A 5 9.13 3.85 0.72
N ASN A 6 7.84 4.21 0.64
CA ASN A 6 6.97 4.09 1.80
C ASN A 6 6.06 2.86 1.66
N PRO A 7 6.32 1.75 2.38
CA PRO A 7 5.52 0.55 2.31
C PRO A 7 4.04 0.80 2.68
N ILE A 8 3.76 1.80 3.53
CA ILE A 8 2.39 2.12 3.93
C ILE A 8 1.55 2.62 2.76
N GLU A 9 2.15 3.29 1.77
CA GLU A 9 1.44 3.77 0.57
C GLU A 9 0.91 2.59 -0.26
N ASN A 10 1.65 1.47 -0.28
CA ASN A 10 1.21 0.25 -0.93
C ASN A 10 -0.01 -0.36 -0.20
N LEU A 11 0.00 -0.33 1.14
CA LEU A 11 -1.12 -0.80 1.96
C LEU A 11 -2.34 0.12 1.82
N TRP A 12 -2.14 1.43 1.75
CA TRP A 12 -3.21 2.38 1.46
C TRP A 12 -3.84 2.13 0.10
N GLN A 13 -3.04 1.79 -0.91
CA GLN A 13 -3.56 1.44 -2.23
C GLN A 13 -4.38 0.14 -2.19
N ASP A 14 -3.88 -0.90 -1.52
CA ASP A 14 -4.62 -2.16 -1.33
C ASP A 14 -5.96 -1.91 -0.62
N LEU A 15 -5.96 -1.09 0.44
CA LEU A 15 -7.16 -0.72 1.19
C LEU A 15 -8.17 0.02 0.32
N LYS A 16 -7.74 1.08 -0.37
CA LYS A 16 -8.61 1.88 -1.26
C LYS A 16 -9.25 0.99 -2.32
N THR A 17 -8.50 0.09 -2.94
CA THR A 17 -9.03 -0.85 -3.93
C THR A 17 -10.07 -1.80 -3.32
N ALA A 18 -9.81 -2.33 -2.12
CA ALA A 18 -10.73 -3.25 -1.47
C ALA A 18 -12.03 -2.57 -1.00
N VAL A 19 -11.93 -1.37 -0.44
CA VAL A 19 -13.07 -0.56 0.00
C VAL A 19 -13.89 -0.09 -1.21
N HIS A 20 -13.24 0.35 -2.29
CA HIS A 20 -13.93 0.76 -3.51
C HIS A 20 -14.77 -0.36 -4.12
N LYS A 21 -14.27 -1.62 -4.10
CA LYS A 21 -15.05 -2.80 -4.54
C LYS A 21 -16.32 -3.06 -3.74
N ARG A 22 -16.44 -2.50 -2.53
CA ARG A 22 -17.65 -2.62 -1.70
C ARG A 22 -18.66 -1.51 -1.94
N CYS A 23 -18.33 -0.51 -2.76
CA CYS A 23 -19.22 0.59 -3.14
C CYS A 23 -19.97 1.23 -1.94
N PRO A 24 -19.26 1.75 -0.92
CA PRO A 24 -19.93 2.43 0.19
C PRO A 24 -20.75 3.61 -0.29
N SER A 25 -21.97 3.74 0.23
CA SER A 25 -22.94 4.79 -0.16
C SER A 25 -22.89 6.01 0.76
N ASN A 26 -22.28 5.87 1.94
CA ASN A 26 -22.20 6.91 2.97
C ASN A 26 -20.92 6.77 3.82
N LEU A 27 -20.65 7.77 4.66
CA LEU A 27 -19.44 7.81 5.50
C LEU A 27 -19.39 6.69 6.54
N THR A 28 -20.52 6.28 7.10
CA THR A 28 -20.60 5.19 8.08
C THR A 28 -20.21 3.85 7.45
N GLU A 29 -20.73 3.57 6.26
CA GLU A 29 -20.34 2.38 5.48
C GLU A 29 -18.88 2.43 5.05
N LEU A 30 -18.40 3.60 4.62
CA LEU A 30 -17.01 3.80 4.25
C LEU A 30 -16.08 3.47 5.43
N GLU A 31 -16.36 4.01 6.62
CA GLU A 31 -15.58 3.75 7.83
C GLU A 31 -15.61 2.26 8.22
N LEU A 32 -16.80 1.64 8.19
CA LEU A 32 -16.98 0.22 8.48
C LEU A 32 -16.17 -0.65 7.52
N PHE A 33 -16.21 -0.35 6.22
CA PHE A 33 -15.48 -1.09 5.21
C PHE A 33 -13.98 -0.87 5.33
N CYS A 34 -13.52 0.35 5.61
CA CYS A 34 -12.11 0.62 5.90
C CYS A 34 -11.60 -0.27 7.05
N LYS A 35 -12.31 -0.33 8.18
CA LYS A 35 -11.92 -1.15 9.33
C LYS A 35 -11.89 -2.66 8.98
N LYS A 36 -12.93 -3.15 8.30
CA LYS A 36 -13.03 -4.57 7.90
C LYS A 36 -11.96 -4.98 6.90
N GLU A 37 -11.70 -4.14 5.90
CA GLU A 37 -10.71 -4.42 4.85
C GLU A 37 -9.28 -4.27 5.38
N TRP A 38 -9.04 -3.31 6.26
CA TRP A 38 -7.75 -3.16 6.93
C TRP A 38 -7.40 -4.40 7.77
N ALA A 39 -8.35 -4.88 8.58
CA ALA A 39 -8.16 -6.10 9.38
C ALA A 39 -7.94 -7.37 8.53
N ARG A 40 -8.32 -7.33 7.24
CA ARG A 40 -8.15 -8.44 6.30
C ARG A 40 -6.79 -8.45 5.60
N ILE A 41 -6.03 -7.36 5.69
CA ILE A 41 -4.66 -7.30 5.15
C ILE A 41 -3.83 -8.34 5.91
N SER A 42 -3.30 -9.32 5.17
CA SER A 42 -2.57 -10.42 5.78
C SER A 42 -1.18 -9.99 6.23
N VAL A 43 -0.68 -10.60 7.31
CA VAL A 43 0.70 -10.42 7.78
C VAL A 43 1.70 -10.76 6.67
N CYS A 44 1.41 -11.76 5.84
CA CYS A 44 2.23 -12.14 4.69
C CYS A 44 2.35 -10.99 3.65
N ARG A 45 1.28 -10.24 3.42
CA ARG A 45 1.33 -9.05 2.54
C ARG A 45 2.27 -7.99 3.11
N CYS A 46 2.18 -7.71 4.41
CA CYS A 46 3.08 -6.78 5.09
C CYS A 46 4.55 -7.25 5.02
N ALA A 47 4.81 -8.54 5.31
CA ALA A 47 6.14 -9.13 5.24
C ALA A 47 6.77 -8.97 3.84
N LYS A 48 6.00 -9.28 2.78
CA LYS A 48 6.47 -9.14 1.39
C LYS A 48 6.84 -7.70 1.02
N LEU A 49 6.14 -6.70 1.55
CA LEU A 49 6.48 -5.29 1.33
C LEU A 49 7.83 -4.94 1.99
N VAL A 50 8.09 -5.46 3.19
CA VAL A 50 9.37 -5.27 3.90
C VAL A 50 10.51 -6.03 3.20
N GLU A 51 10.28 -7.28 2.78
CA GLU A 51 11.28 -8.10 2.08
C GLU A 51 11.71 -7.48 0.74
N THR A 52 10.81 -6.79 0.04
CA THR A 52 11.13 -6.12 -1.22
C THR A 52 11.83 -4.77 -1.04
N TYR A 53 11.91 -4.26 0.20
CA TYR A 53 12.46 -2.94 0.49
C TYR A 53 13.92 -2.75 0.04
N PRO A 54 14.85 -3.70 0.25
CA PRO A 54 16.22 -3.57 -0.25
C PRO A 54 16.29 -3.42 -1.78
N LYS A 55 15.40 -4.11 -2.51
CA LYS A 55 15.31 -4.01 -3.98
C LYS A 55 14.81 -2.63 -4.42
N ARG A 56 13.86 -2.04 -3.68
CA ARG A 56 13.35 -0.69 -3.93
C ARG A 56 14.44 0.35 -3.70
N LEU A 57 15.18 0.23 -2.59
CA LEU A 57 16.33 1.10 -2.28
C LEU A 57 17.39 1.04 -3.38
N ALA A 58 17.78 -0.17 -3.80
CA ALA A 58 18.75 -0.34 -4.89
C ALA A 58 18.27 0.33 -6.19
N ALA A 59 16.98 0.24 -6.52
CA ALA A 59 16.41 0.90 -7.69
C ALA A 59 16.45 2.43 -7.59
N VAL A 60 16.18 3.01 -6.42
CA VAL A 60 16.27 4.47 -6.20
C VAL A 60 17.71 4.95 -6.28
N ILE A 61 18.66 4.19 -5.73
CA ILE A 61 20.09 4.49 -5.85
C ILE A 61 20.54 4.47 -7.31
N ALA A 62 20.15 3.43 -8.07
CA ALA A 62 20.44 3.33 -9.50
C ALA A 62 19.80 4.48 -10.30
N ALA A 63 18.62 4.93 -9.90
CA ALA A 63 17.93 6.08 -10.46
C ALA A 63 18.49 7.43 -9.96
N LYS A 64 19.55 7.45 -9.15
CA LYS A 64 20.13 8.66 -8.53
C LYS A 64 19.10 9.50 -7.78
N GLY A 65 18.21 8.86 -7.04
CA GLY A 65 17.11 9.52 -6.32
C GLY A 65 15.88 9.83 -7.18
N GLY A 66 15.89 9.44 -8.46
CA GLY A 66 14.76 9.55 -9.37
C GLY A 66 13.59 8.61 -9.05
N SER A 67 12.49 8.76 -9.79
CA SER A 67 11.32 7.89 -9.66
C SER A 67 11.64 6.46 -10.11
N THR A 68 10.99 5.48 -9.50
CA THR A 68 11.10 4.06 -9.88
C THR A 68 9.71 3.47 -10.11
N LYS A 69 9.66 2.24 -10.63
CA LYS A 69 8.40 1.50 -10.86
C LYS A 69 7.71 1.00 -9.58
N TYR A 70 8.34 1.18 -8.42
CA TYR A 70 7.89 0.66 -7.13
C TYR A 70 6.98 1.64 -6.38
#